data_AF-A0A969LCW9-F1
#
_entry.id   AF-A0A969LCW9-F1
#
_cell.length_a   1.000
_cell.length_b   1.000
_cell.length_c   1.000
_cell.angle_alpha   90.00
_cell.angle_beta   90.00
_cell.angle_gamma   90.00
#
_symmetry.space_group_name_H-M   'P 1'
#
loop_
_entity.id
_entity.type
_entity.pdbx_description
1 polymer ?
#
loop_
_entity_poly.entity_id
_entity_poly.type
_entity_poly.pdbx_seq_one_letter_code
_entity_poly.pdbx_strand_id
1 'polypeptide(L)'
;AFSRSEHGRLRYFEQTGHNVCGDILALWQSNGLDLNGNGIAGDSDAEHLALFGLPLSGERTERLSDGREYTVQWFERARFELHPENAPPFDVLLGRLGTEVLTPAEPVDEPEPPVTSGPQHKIAFVSDRDGDNEIYSMNTDGSAITNLTFNPANDTEPAWSPDGLQLAFVSNRSGNNEIYIMNADGTGLYQLTFMEVDNRRPTWSPDGRRIAFASQRRGKTDIYTINLFGAGLTNLSSAFAINESPTWSADGSRIAFAANRDAGDWEIYAMNADGTEQQNISESPEDDRDPRWSPDGSRIVYVSNREGDWEVFTMNADGSNQRNITNSPDDDGFPAWSPDSNRIVFHSLPFVAGSAPNFDLFVIDANGRNMQNLTNHPANDILPTWSPVPIE
;
A
#
# COMPACT_ATOMS: atom_id res chain seq x y z
N ALA A 1 39.35 25.04 11.63
CA ALA A 1 39.17 24.16 12.80
C ALA A 1 37.69 24.16 13.15
N PHE A 2 36.94 23.20 12.62
CA PHE A 2 35.53 23.03 12.95
C PHE A 2 35.42 22.32 14.30
N SER A 3 34.58 22.84 15.18
CA SER A 3 34.43 22.36 16.55
C SER A 3 33.62 21.06 16.57
N ARG A 4 33.95 20.15 17.49
CA ARG A 4 33.43 18.77 17.63
C ARG A 4 31.94 18.65 18.01
N SER A 5 31.11 19.68 17.83
CA SER A 5 29.68 19.66 18.22
C SER A 5 28.67 19.59 17.06
N GLU A 6 29.10 19.64 15.80
CA GLU A 6 28.18 19.64 14.63
C GLU A 6 28.05 18.29 13.90
N HIS A 7 28.82 17.27 14.28
CA HIS A 7 28.86 15.98 13.57
C HIS A 7 27.57 15.16 13.62
N GLY A 8 26.55 15.58 14.38
CA GLY A 8 25.23 14.94 14.41
C GLY A 8 24.17 15.59 13.49
N ARG A 9 24.48 16.70 12.80
CA ARG A 9 23.49 17.49 12.04
C ARG A 9 23.83 17.68 10.56
N LEU A 10 24.84 16.99 10.05
CA LEU A 10 25.33 17.19 8.70
C LEU A 10 25.84 15.86 8.14
N ARG A 11 25.32 15.46 6.97
CA ARG A 11 25.84 14.34 6.18
C ARG A 11 26.32 14.84 4.82
N TYR A 12 27.58 14.59 4.49
CA TYR A 12 28.17 14.91 3.18
C TYR A 12 28.08 13.71 2.23
N PHE A 13 27.74 13.97 0.97
CA PHE A 13 27.72 12.99 -0.11
C PHE A 13 28.80 13.34 -1.12
N GLU A 14 29.89 12.56 -1.13
CA GLU A 14 31.04 12.81 -2.02
C GLU A 14 30.65 12.76 -3.51
N GLN A 15 29.66 11.94 -3.85
CA GLN A 15 29.20 11.71 -5.21
C GLN A 15 28.62 12.98 -5.86
N THR A 16 27.95 13.81 -5.08
CA THR A 16 27.31 15.04 -5.58
C THR A 16 27.93 16.32 -5.05
N GLY A 17 28.79 16.22 -4.02
CA GLY A 17 29.39 17.38 -3.37
C GLY A 17 28.41 18.18 -2.50
N HIS A 18 27.24 17.61 -2.18
CA HIS A 18 26.20 18.25 -1.39
C HIS A 18 26.09 17.64 0.01
N ASN A 19 25.53 18.42 0.94
CA ASN A 19 25.25 17.99 2.30
C ASN A 19 23.75 17.98 2.56
N VAL A 20 23.29 17.06 3.40
CA VAL A 20 21.95 17.08 4.00
C VAL A 20 22.11 17.41 5.49
N CYS A 21 21.33 18.37 5.98
CA CYS A 21 21.43 18.88 7.35
C CYS A 21 20.05 19.18 7.95
N GLY A 22 20.05 19.67 9.19
CA GLY A 22 18.88 20.29 9.80
C GLY A 22 17.69 19.33 9.97
N ASP A 23 16.49 19.87 9.78
CA ASP A 23 15.23 19.17 10.00
C ASP A 23 14.99 18.06 8.97
N ILE A 24 15.50 18.22 7.74
CA ILE A 24 15.44 17.18 6.69
C ILE A 24 16.28 15.97 7.13
N LEU A 25 17.52 16.18 7.59
CA LEU A 25 18.35 15.08 8.11
C LEU A 25 17.74 14.47 9.38
N ALA A 26 17.16 15.29 10.26
CA ALA A 26 16.53 14.82 11.49
C ALA A 26 15.29 13.96 11.19
N LEU A 27 14.45 14.37 10.23
CA LEU A 27 13.31 13.58 9.75
C LEU A 27 13.80 12.21 9.28
N TRP A 28 14.80 12.19 8.40
CA TRP A 28 15.36 10.96 7.84
C TRP A 28 15.87 10.01 8.93
N GLN A 29 16.67 10.52 9.87
CA GLN A 29 17.19 9.74 10.99
C GLN A 29 16.06 9.22 11.89
N SER A 30 15.05 10.04 12.18
CA SER A 30 13.89 9.65 12.98
C SER A 30 13.02 8.58 12.31
N ASN A 31 13.10 8.46 10.98
CA ASN A 31 12.40 7.48 10.18
C ASN A 31 13.27 6.25 9.82
N GLY A 32 14.40 6.07 10.50
CA GLY A 32 15.21 4.85 10.42
C GLY A 32 16.30 4.85 9.35
N LEU A 33 16.65 6.02 8.80
CA LEU A 33 17.79 6.16 7.89
C LEU A 33 19.10 6.23 8.70
N ASP A 34 19.89 5.14 8.70
CA ASP A 34 21.24 5.15 9.30
C ASP A 34 22.34 5.29 8.23
N LEU A 35 22.69 6.53 7.93
CA LEU A 35 23.78 6.85 7.01
C LEU A 35 25.17 6.72 7.64
N ASN A 36 25.29 6.37 8.93
CA ASN A 36 26.58 6.28 9.61
C ASN A 36 27.24 4.90 9.46
N GLY A 37 26.61 3.96 8.73
CA GLY A 37 27.14 2.62 8.51
C GLY A 37 27.14 1.75 9.77
N ASN A 38 26.29 2.04 10.75
CA ASN A 38 26.13 1.22 11.96
C ASN A 38 24.91 0.26 11.88
N GLY A 39 24.15 0.32 10.77
CA GLY A 39 22.96 -0.48 10.49
C GLY A 39 23.26 -1.89 9.98
N ILE A 40 22.25 -2.75 10.08
CA ILE A 40 22.24 -4.21 9.91
C ILE A 40 23.02 -4.67 8.66
N ALA A 41 23.79 -5.76 8.80
CA ALA A 41 24.55 -6.33 7.69
C ALA A 41 23.65 -6.61 6.47
N GLY A 42 23.85 -5.84 5.39
CA GLY A 42 23.09 -5.96 4.15
C GLY A 42 22.63 -4.63 3.56
N ASP A 43 22.53 -3.57 4.37
CA ASP A 43 22.02 -2.27 3.90
C ASP A 43 23.17 -1.33 3.46
N SER A 44 23.01 -0.74 2.28
CA SER A 44 23.91 0.25 1.68
C SER A 44 23.29 1.65 1.67
N ASP A 45 24.11 2.71 1.63
CA ASP A 45 23.64 4.08 1.39
C ASP A 45 22.74 4.18 0.13
N ALA A 46 22.98 3.31 -0.87
CA ALA A 46 22.18 3.24 -2.08
C ALA A 46 20.76 2.69 -1.84
N GLU A 47 20.59 1.74 -0.92
CA GLU A 47 19.26 1.23 -0.52
C GLU A 47 18.49 2.24 0.33
N HIS A 48 19.20 3.00 1.17
CA HIS A 48 18.61 4.07 1.99
C HIS A 48 18.22 5.31 1.16
N LEU A 49 19.01 5.66 0.14
CA LEU A 49 18.70 6.73 -0.81
C LEU A 49 17.88 6.22 -1.99
N ALA A 50 17.44 4.97 -1.99
CA ALA A 50 16.72 4.38 -3.11
C ALA A 50 15.43 5.14 -3.43
N LEU A 51 14.81 5.84 -2.48
CA LEU A 51 13.59 6.58 -2.73
C LEU A 51 13.81 7.94 -3.40
N PHE A 52 14.81 8.68 -2.93
CA PHE A 52 15.01 10.10 -3.29
C PHE A 52 16.24 10.34 -4.17
N GLY A 53 17.17 9.38 -4.18
CA GLY A 53 18.50 9.51 -4.76
C GLY A 53 19.42 10.43 -3.98
N LEU A 54 20.55 10.80 -4.58
CA LEU A 54 21.55 11.66 -3.97
C LEU A 54 21.09 13.13 -3.93
N PRO A 55 21.53 13.94 -2.96
CA PRO A 55 21.21 15.36 -2.94
C PRO A 55 21.85 16.07 -4.13
N LEU A 56 21.05 16.83 -4.87
CA LEU A 56 21.47 17.66 -6.01
C LEU A 56 21.63 19.14 -5.64
N SER A 57 21.28 19.51 -4.42
CA SER A 57 21.47 20.86 -3.91
C SER A 57 21.78 20.86 -2.40
N GLY A 58 22.26 22.00 -1.89
CA GLY A 58 22.06 22.33 -0.48
C GLY A 58 20.62 22.82 -0.24
N GLU A 59 20.27 23.06 1.02
CA GLU A 59 19.04 23.77 1.37
C GLU A 59 19.00 25.14 0.68
N ARG A 60 17.84 25.48 0.11
CA ARG A 60 17.58 26.75 -0.56
C ARG A 60 16.16 27.21 -0.27
N THR A 61 15.93 28.51 -0.31
CA THR A 61 14.56 29.04 -0.27
C THR A 61 13.96 29.00 -1.66
N GLU A 62 12.75 28.47 -1.79
CA GLU A 62 12.00 28.40 -3.04
C GLU A 62 10.56 28.86 -2.79
N ARG A 63 10.03 29.66 -3.73
CA ARG A 63 8.62 30.07 -3.69
C ARG A 63 7.79 29.02 -4.41
N LEU A 64 6.89 28.35 -3.69
CA LEU A 64 6.09 27.25 -4.22
C LEU A 64 4.78 27.73 -4.85
N SER A 65 4.02 26.80 -5.42
CA SER A 65 2.78 27.06 -6.17
C SER A 65 1.68 27.76 -5.35
N ASP A 66 1.70 27.63 -4.02
CA ASP A 66 0.81 28.35 -3.10
C ASP A 66 1.21 29.81 -2.86
N GLY A 67 2.31 30.25 -3.47
CA GLY A 67 2.84 31.60 -3.38
C GLY A 67 3.63 31.90 -2.11
N ARG A 68 3.87 30.91 -1.23
CA ARG A 68 4.69 31.03 -0.03
C ARG A 68 6.13 30.58 -0.28
N GLU A 69 7.03 31.02 0.58
CA GLU A 69 8.44 30.63 0.53
C GLU A 69 8.71 29.52 1.54
N TYR A 70 9.34 28.46 1.08
CA TYR A 70 9.69 27.30 1.87
C TYR A 70 11.20 27.02 1.76
N THR A 71 11.78 26.47 2.82
CA THR A 71 13.12 25.88 2.74
C THR A 71 12.98 24.53 2.05
N VAL A 72 13.70 24.35 0.95
CA VAL A 72 13.66 23.13 0.15
C VAL A 72 15.05 22.57 -0.10
N GLN A 73 15.13 21.26 -0.33
CA GLN A 73 16.34 20.61 -0.80
C GLN A 73 16.02 19.62 -1.93
N TRP A 74 16.78 19.69 -3.01
CA TRP A 74 16.61 18.84 -4.19
C TRP A 74 17.48 17.59 -4.12
N PHE A 75 16.89 16.49 -4.54
CA PHE A 75 17.49 15.18 -4.72
C PHE A 75 17.18 14.67 -6.13
N GLU A 76 17.86 13.62 -6.58
CA GLU A 76 17.70 13.09 -7.94
C GLU A 76 16.25 12.75 -8.31
N ARG A 77 15.42 12.41 -7.33
CA ARG A 77 14.05 11.92 -7.51
C ARG A 77 13.03 12.58 -6.59
N ALA A 78 13.42 13.64 -5.87
CA ALA A 78 12.55 14.32 -4.93
C ALA A 78 12.98 15.75 -4.61
N ARG A 79 12.02 16.56 -4.14
CA ARG A 79 12.27 17.80 -3.43
C ARG A 79 11.68 17.66 -2.04
N PHE A 80 12.44 17.95 -1.00
CA PHE A 80 11.90 18.05 0.36
C PHE A 80 11.55 19.49 0.67
N GLU A 81 10.46 19.70 1.40
CA GLU A 81 9.89 20.99 1.74
C GLU A 81 9.70 21.08 3.26
N LEU A 82 10.26 22.11 3.88
CA LEU A 82 10.08 22.36 5.31
C LEU A 82 8.87 23.26 5.55
N HIS A 83 7.80 22.71 6.12
CA HIS A 83 6.55 23.32 6.54
C HIS A 83 6.51 23.50 8.07
N PRO A 84 7.15 24.54 8.64
CA PRO A 84 7.21 24.75 10.09
C PRO A 84 5.83 24.97 10.74
N GLU A 85 4.79 25.20 9.95
CA GLU A 85 3.40 25.26 10.39
C GLU A 85 2.83 23.90 10.82
N ASN A 86 3.42 22.79 10.36
CA ASN A 86 2.97 21.44 10.69
C ASN A 86 3.66 20.91 11.96
N ALA A 87 2.98 20.02 12.69
CA ALA A 87 3.62 19.32 13.79
C ALA A 87 4.58 18.24 13.24
N PRO A 88 5.80 18.08 13.80
CA PRO A 88 6.68 16.99 13.41
C PRO A 88 6.01 15.61 13.57
N PRO A 89 6.28 14.66 12.65
CA PRO A 89 7.27 14.70 11.57
C PRO A 89 6.75 15.30 10.24
N PHE A 90 5.54 15.86 10.21
CA PHE A 90 4.89 16.38 8.99
C PHE A 90 5.36 17.79 8.60
N ASP A 91 6.31 18.33 9.35
CA ASP A 91 7.01 19.56 9.02
C ASP A 91 8.00 19.39 7.87
N VAL A 92 8.35 18.16 7.47
CA VAL A 92 9.13 17.92 6.25
C VAL A 92 8.33 17.06 5.28
N LEU A 93 7.91 17.66 4.16
CA LEU A 93 7.06 17.05 3.14
C LEU A 93 7.84 16.71 1.87
N LEU A 94 7.33 15.73 1.12
CA LEU A 94 7.77 15.46 -0.24
C LEU A 94 7.04 16.40 -1.19
N GLY A 95 7.80 17.16 -1.97
CA GLY A 95 7.27 18.18 -2.86
C GLY A 95 6.47 17.62 -4.03
N ARG A 96 5.41 18.35 -4.40
CA ARG A 96 4.45 17.99 -5.47
C ARG A 96 5.01 18.29 -6.88
N LEU A 97 6.22 17.79 -7.17
CA LEU A 97 6.99 18.13 -8.37
C LEU A 97 6.25 17.89 -9.69
N GLY A 98 5.43 16.84 -9.77
CA GLY A 98 4.66 16.51 -10.97
C GLY A 98 3.64 17.59 -11.38
N THR A 99 3.04 18.28 -10.41
CA THR A 99 2.05 19.33 -10.66
C THR A 99 2.71 20.66 -11.03
N GLU A 100 3.86 20.98 -10.42
CA GLU A 100 4.53 22.27 -10.57
C GLU A 100 5.43 22.37 -11.82
N VAL A 101 6.00 21.26 -12.29
CA VAL A 101 6.86 21.25 -13.49
C VAL A 101 6.04 21.28 -14.79
N LEU A 102 4.80 20.78 -14.76
CA LEU A 102 3.93 20.66 -15.94
C LEU A 102 2.97 21.85 -16.13
N THR A 103 2.88 22.77 -15.18
CA THR A 103 2.04 23.98 -15.30
C THR A 103 2.89 25.26 -15.27
N PRO A 104 3.12 25.93 -16.41
CA PRO A 104 3.41 27.35 -16.37
C PRO A 104 2.15 28.05 -15.86
N ALA A 105 2.27 28.69 -14.70
CA ALA A 105 1.17 29.42 -14.08
C ALA A 105 0.52 30.43 -15.04
N GLU A 106 -0.73 30.19 -15.40
CA GLU A 106 -1.75 31.24 -15.50
C GLU A 106 -2.93 30.81 -14.62
N PRO A 107 -3.47 31.70 -13.78
CA PRO A 107 -4.70 31.41 -13.05
C PRO A 107 -5.84 31.41 -14.06
N VAL A 108 -6.30 30.22 -14.46
CA VAL A 108 -7.55 30.09 -15.18
C VAL A 108 -8.65 30.26 -14.15
N ASP A 109 -9.45 31.33 -14.30
CA ASP A 109 -10.75 31.53 -13.61
C ASP A 109 -11.74 30.45 -14.08
N GLU A 110 -11.41 29.18 -13.83
CA GLU A 110 -12.33 28.07 -13.98
C GLU A 110 -13.21 28.05 -12.73
N PRO A 111 -14.55 28.05 -12.86
CA PRO A 111 -15.42 27.98 -11.69
C PRO A 111 -15.04 26.73 -10.90
N GLU A 112 -14.63 26.92 -9.65
CA GLU A 112 -14.33 25.80 -8.74
C GLU A 112 -15.46 24.78 -8.87
N PRO A 113 -15.14 23.50 -9.18
CA PRO A 113 -16.16 22.47 -9.17
C PRO A 113 -16.87 22.56 -7.82
N PRO A 114 -18.21 22.45 -7.80
CA PRO A 114 -18.94 22.60 -6.56
C PRO A 114 -18.33 21.66 -5.52
N VAL A 115 -17.93 22.22 -4.38
CA VAL A 115 -17.44 21.46 -3.22
C VAL A 115 -18.60 20.60 -2.74
N THR A 116 -18.80 19.44 -3.36
CA THR A 116 -19.81 18.47 -2.97
C THR A 116 -19.22 17.56 -1.91
N SER A 117 -19.50 17.96 -0.67
CA SER A 117 -19.86 17.13 0.48
C SER A 117 -18.98 15.91 0.78
N GLY A 118 -17.96 16.14 1.61
CA GLY A 118 -17.33 15.12 2.45
C GLY A 118 -16.57 14.02 1.69
N PRO A 119 -15.67 13.33 2.37
CA PRO A 119 -15.03 12.16 1.79
C PRO A 119 -16.08 11.05 1.57
N GLN A 120 -16.43 10.83 0.30
CA GLN A 120 -17.27 9.70 -0.10
C GLN A 120 -16.47 8.41 0.09
N HIS A 121 -17.02 7.44 0.80
CA HIS A 121 -16.41 6.11 0.89
C HIS A 121 -16.27 5.55 -0.53
N LYS A 122 -15.07 5.08 -0.87
CA LYS A 122 -14.76 4.53 -2.18
C LYS A 122 -14.31 3.08 -2.08
N ILE A 123 -14.44 2.38 -3.19
CA ILE A 123 -13.78 1.10 -3.44
C ILE A 123 -12.72 1.38 -4.51
N ALA A 124 -11.48 0.99 -4.25
CA ALA A 124 -10.44 0.92 -5.29
C ALA A 124 -10.32 -0.53 -5.75
N PHE A 125 -10.07 -0.74 -7.03
CA PHE A 125 -10.01 -2.06 -7.65
C PHE A 125 -9.18 -2.01 -8.93
N VAL A 126 -8.89 -3.17 -9.51
CA VAL A 126 -8.16 -3.29 -10.78
C VAL A 126 -9.14 -3.61 -11.89
N SER A 127 -9.00 -2.95 -13.04
CA SER A 127 -9.76 -3.28 -14.24
C SER A 127 -8.89 -3.33 -15.49
N ASP A 128 -9.18 -4.26 -16.41
CA ASP A 128 -8.54 -4.35 -17.73
C ASP A 128 -9.35 -3.69 -18.87
N ARG A 129 -10.36 -2.88 -18.53
CA ARG A 129 -11.31 -2.29 -19.50
C ARG A 129 -10.69 -1.38 -20.56
N ASP A 130 -9.53 -0.80 -20.28
CA ASP A 130 -8.81 0.10 -21.19
C ASP A 130 -7.65 -0.59 -21.95
N GLY A 131 -7.45 -1.90 -21.74
CA GLY A 131 -6.54 -2.76 -22.51
C GLY A 131 -5.39 -3.38 -21.70
N ASP A 132 -5.08 -2.81 -20.54
CA ASP A 132 -4.14 -3.28 -19.53
C ASP A 132 -4.71 -3.08 -18.12
N ASN A 133 -4.08 -3.69 -17.11
CA ASN A 133 -4.56 -3.57 -15.74
C ASN A 133 -4.28 -2.16 -15.21
N GLU A 134 -5.33 -1.47 -14.82
CA GLU A 134 -5.22 -0.13 -14.21
C GLU A 134 -6.00 -0.08 -12.89
N ILE A 135 -5.63 0.84 -12.01
CA ILE A 135 -6.34 1.11 -10.75
C ILE A 135 -7.53 2.02 -11.03
N TYR A 136 -8.72 1.54 -10.70
CA TYR A 136 -9.96 2.29 -10.73
C TYR A 136 -10.46 2.57 -9.31
N SER A 137 -11.29 3.60 -9.19
CA SER A 137 -12.09 3.86 -7.99
C SER A 137 -13.55 4.04 -8.33
N MET A 138 -14.44 3.70 -7.39
CA MET A 138 -15.88 3.88 -7.51
C MET A 138 -16.52 4.17 -6.16
N ASN A 139 -17.75 4.65 -6.18
CA ASN A 139 -18.59 4.72 -4.99
C ASN A 139 -18.95 3.32 -4.50
N THR A 140 -19.30 3.21 -3.22
CA THR A 140 -19.66 1.93 -2.59
C THR A 140 -20.96 1.29 -3.10
N ASP A 141 -21.71 2.01 -3.93
CA ASP A 141 -22.90 1.54 -4.65
C ASP A 141 -22.62 1.11 -6.10
N GLY A 142 -21.34 1.12 -6.52
CA GLY A 142 -20.90 0.79 -7.88
C GLY A 142 -20.92 1.97 -8.86
N SER A 143 -21.38 3.16 -8.44
CA SER A 143 -21.43 4.34 -9.30
C SER A 143 -20.11 5.11 -9.36
N ALA A 144 -20.03 6.12 -10.23
CA ALA A 144 -18.90 7.06 -10.33
C ALA A 144 -17.52 6.40 -10.55
N ILE A 145 -17.49 5.35 -11.38
CA ILE A 145 -16.24 4.67 -11.72
C ILE A 145 -15.27 5.63 -12.43
N THR A 146 -14.05 5.74 -11.92
CA THR A 146 -13.00 6.65 -12.39
C THR A 146 -11.67 5.91 -12.46
N ASN A 147 -10.95 6.03 -13.57
CA ASN A 147 -9.60 5.52 -13.73
C ASN A 147 -8.59 6.42 -12.99
N LEU A 148 -7.71 5.86 -12.15
CA LEU A 148 -6.69 6.59 -11.38
C LEU A 148 -5.28 6.47 -11.95
N THR A 149 -5.02 5.49 -12.81
CA THR A 149 -3.70 5.25 -13.40
C THR A 149 -3.83 5.08 -14.90
N PHE A 150 -3.19 5.94 -15.69
CA PHE A 150 -3.31 5.91 -17.14
C PHE A 150 -1.93 5.80 -17.80
N ASN A 151 -1.47 4.57 -18.04
CA ASN A 151 -0.14 4.30 -18.58
C ASN A 151 -0.03 2.84 -19.07
N PRO A 152 0.90 2.51 -20.00
CA PRO A 152 0.95 1.18 -20.64
C PRO A 152 1.51 0.04 -19.76
N ALA A 153 1.56 0.25 -18.44
CA ALA A 153 2.09 -0.69 -17.48
C ALA A 153 0.94 -1.30 -16.69
N ASN A 154 1.11 -2.54 -16.22
CA ASN A 154 0.11 -3.14 -15.36
C ASN A 154 0.23 -2.55 -13.95
N ASP A 155 -0.86 -1.94 -13.50
CA ASP A 155 -1.06 -1.43 -12.16
C ASP A 155 -2.10 -2.29 -11.42
N THR A 156 -1.71 -2.84 -10.26
CA THR A 156 -2.48 -3.87 -9.55
C THR A 156 -2.39 -3.71 -8.04
N GLU A 157 -3.17 -4.53 -7.31
CA GLU A 157 -3.06 -4.72 -5.85
C GLU A 157 -3.14 -3.40 -5.04
N PRO A 158 -4.21 -2.59 -5.21
CA PRO A 158 -4.35 -1.33 -4.49
C PRO A 158 -4.60 -1.54 -2.99
N ALA A 159 -4.07 -0.64 -2.17
CA ALA A 159 -4.25 -0.61 -0.72
C ALA A 159 -4.35 0.84 -0.22
N TRP A 160 -5.47 1.17 0.43
CA TRP A 160 -5.72 2.49 1.01
C TRP A 160 -4.84 2.75 2.24
N SER A 161 -4.35 3.97 2.37
CA SER A 161 -3.80 4.48 3.63
C SER A 161 -4.91 4.56 4.70
N PRO A 162 -4.58 4.49 6.01
CA PRO A 162 -5.57 4.49 7.08
C PRO A 162 -6.40 5.78 7.19
N ASP A 163 -5.88 6.88 6.67
CA ASP A 163 -6.58 8.17 6.58
C ASP A 163 -7.42 8.31 5.28
N GLY A 164 -7.30 7.36 4.35
CA GLY A 164 -7.99 7.37 3.05
C GLY A 164 -7.47 8.42 2.07
N LEU A 165 -6.33 9.08 2.36
CA LEU A 165 -5.78 10.13 1.51
C LEU A 165 -4.86 9.61 0.40
N GLN A 166 -4.36 8.38 0.54
CA GLN A 166 -3.38 7.78 -0.37
C GLN A 166 -3.71 6.32 -0.69
N LEU A 167 -3.14 5.86 -1.80
CA LEU A 167 -3.14 4.47 -2.25
C LEU A 167 -1.70 4.01 -2.44
N ALA A 168 -1.37 2.86 -1.86
CA ALA A 168 -0.25 2.04 -2.30
C ALA A 168 -0.75 1.07 -3.37
N PHE A 169 0.06 0.79 -4.38
CA PHE A 169 -0.28 -0.16 -5.44
C PHE A 169 0.99 -0.72 -6.07
N VAL A 170 0.86 -1.82 -6.80
CA VAL A 170 1.96 -2.44 -7.54
C VAL A 170 1.94 -1.96 -8.98
N SER A 171 3.08 -1.57 -9.51
CA SER A 171 3.25 -1.26 -10.94
C SER A 171 4.50 -1.91 -11.50
N ASN A 172 4.43 -2.38 -12.75
CA ASN A 172 5.60 -2.88 -13.48
C ASN A 172 6.27 -1.84 -14.41
N ARG A 173 5.90 -0.55 -14.29
CA ARG A 173 6.38 0.54 -15.17
C ARG A 173 7.90 0.76 -15.14
N SER A 174 8.58 0.30 -14.09
CA SER A 174 10.05 0.36 -13.94
C SER A 174 10.78 -0.90 -14.43
N GLY A 175 10.07 -1.89 -14.99
CA GLY A 175 10.62 -3.12 -15.56
C GLY A 175 10.36 -4.39 -14.76
N ASN A 176 10.07 -4.27 -13.47
CA ASN A 176 9.67 -5.31 -12.52
C ASN A 176 8.57 -4.77 -11.60
N ASN A 177 7.91 -5.65 -10.83
CA ASN A 177 6.84 -5.21 -9.94
C ASN A 177 7.40 -4.44 -8.76
N GLU A 178 6.97 -3.19 -8.64
CA GLU A 178 7.39 -2.28 -7.58
C GLU A 178 6.18 -1.63 -6.93
N ILE A 179 6.33 -1.21 -5.68
CA ILE A 179 5.29 -0.53 -4.92
C ILE A 179 5.39 0.96 -5.22
N TYR A 180 4.26 1.55 -5.64
CA TYR A 180 4.08 2.97 -5.86
C TYR A 180 3.02 3.50 -4.88
N ILE A 181 3.11 4.79 -4.61
CA ILE A 181 2.18 5.52 -3.76
C ILE A 181 1.63 6.69 -4.57
N MET A 182 0.33 6.92 -4.49
CA MET A 182 -0.34 8.11 -5.06
C MET A 182 -1.40 8.62 -4.10
N ASN A 183 -1.85 9.85 -4.31
CA ASN A 183 -3.02 10.40 -3.63
C ASN A 183 -4.29 9.66 -4.08
N ALA A 184 -5.34 9.71 -3.25
CA ALA A 184 -6.65 9.12 -3.51
C ALA A 184 -7.31 9.56 -4.83
N ASP A 185 -6.91 10.71 -5.36
CA ASP A 185 -7.36 11.30 -6.62
C ASP A 185 -6.48 10.93 -7.83
N GLY A 186 -5.46 10.10 -7.65
CA GLY A 186 -4.49 9.70 -8.68
C GLY A 186 -3.30 10.65 -8.84
N THR A 187 -3.26 11.77 -8.12
CA THR A 187 -2.13 12.73 -8.19
C THR A 187 -0.97 12.35 -7.26
N GLY A 188 0.15 13.07 -7.30
CA GLY A 188 1.21 12.91 -6.30
C GLY A 188 1.95 11.56 -6.33
N LEU A 189 1.95 10.89 -7.49
CA LEU A 189 2.59 9.60 -7.67
C LEU A 189 4.10 9.63 -7.36
N TYR A 190 4.56 8.66 -6.57
CA TYR A 190 5.97 8.33 -6.42
C TYR A 190 6.18 6.82 -6.25
N GLN A 191 7.33 6.31 -6.70
CA GLN A 191 7.73 4.92 -6.51
C GLN A 191 8.31 4.76 -5.10
N LEU A 192 7.88 3.78 -4.30
CA LEU A 192 8.37 3.53 -2.93
C LEU A 192 9.54 2.54 -2.90
N THR A 193 9.48 1.48 -3.72
CA THR A 193 10.51 0.43 -3.77
C THR A 193 11.23 0.44 -5.12
N PHE A 194 12.55 0.22 -5.13
CA PHE A 194 13.40 0.31 -6.33
C PHE A 194 14.37 -0.87 -6.44
N MET A 195 13.90 -2.09 -6.27
CA MET A 195 14.77 -3.26 -6.09
C MET A 195 14.84 -4.12 -7.34
N GLU A 196 15.89 -4.95 -7.45
CA GLU A 196 16.08 -5.81 -8.63
C GLU A 196 15.11 -7.02 -8.69
N VAL A 197 14.10 -7.07 -7.82
CA VAL A 197 13.16 -8.19 -7.66
C VAL A 197 11.73 -7.70 -7.50
N ASP A 198 10.77 -8.58 -7.74
CA ASP A 198 9.35 -8.29 -7.54
C ASP A 198 9.01 -7.96 -6.07
N ASN A 199 8.26 -6.87 -5.89
CA ASN A 199 7.65 -6.42 -4.65
C ASN A 199 6.13 -6.30 -4.86
N ARG A 200 5.35 -6.96 -4.00
CA ARG A 200 3.90 -7.15 -4.18
C ARG A 200 3.14 -7.09 -2.86
N ARG A 201 1.81 -7.06 -2.94
CA ARG A 201 0.84 -7.13 -1.83
C ARG A 201 1.07 -6.05 -0.77
N PRO A 202 1.13 -4.76 -1.13
CA PRO A 202 1.33 -3.71 -0.14
C PRO A 202 0.12 -3.61 0.81
N THR A 203 0.38 -3.40 2.10
CA THR A 203 -0.63 -3.01 3.09
C THR A 203 -0.06 -1.94 4.01
N TRP A 204 -0.88 -0.95 4.35
CA TRP A 204 -0.51 0.09 5.30
C TRP A 204 -0.59 -0.42 6.73
N SER A 205 0.35 0.01 7.58
CA SER A 205 0.19 -0.09 9.02
C SER A 205 -0.92 0.86 9.49
N PRO A 206 -1.65 0.56 10.57
CA PRO A 206 -2.80 1.38 11.01
C PRO A 206 -2.45 2.80 11.42
N ASP A 207 -1.19 3.04 11.81
CA ASP A 207 -0.65 4.36 12.12
C ASP A 207 -0.21 5.15 10.87
N GLY A 208 -0.29 4.55 9.68
CA GLY A 208 0.10 5.15 8.41
C GLY A 208 1.60 5.28 8.20
N ARG A 209 2.46 4.74 9.08
CA ARG A 209 3.91 5.02 9.04
C ARG A 209 4.73 4.01 8.23
N ARG A 210 4.18 2.83 7.97
CA ARG A 210 4.87 1.71 7.32
C ARG A 210 3.98 1.02 6.30
N ILE A 211 4.62 0.44 5.29
CA ILE A 211 4.02 -0.54 4.38
C ILE A 211 4.59 -1.91 4.72
N ALA A 212 3.74 -2.91 4.93
CA ALA A 212 4.15 -4.32 4.86
C ALA A 212 3.89 -4.85 3.44
N PHE A 213 4.77 -5.69 2.94
CA PHE A 213 4.70 -6.21 1.57
C PHE A 213 5.49 -7.50 1.40
N ALA A 214 5.20 -8.23 0.33
CA ALA A 214 5.90 -9.44 -0.08
C ALA A 214 7.08 -9.11 -1.02
N SER A 215 8.26 -9.69 -0.79
CA SER A 215 9.46 -9.44 -1.60
C SER A 215 10.33 -10.69 -1.78
N GLN A 216 10.87 -10.90 -2.99
CA GLN A 216 11.69 -12.06 -3.36
C GLN A 216 13.21 -11.89 -3.15
N ARG A 217 13.64 -10.81 -2.51
CA ARG A 217 15.05 -10.36 -2.53
C ARG A 217 16.08 -11.32 -1.92
N ARG A 218 15.64 -12.30 -1.12
CA ARG A 218 16.50 -13.34 -0.54
C ARG A 218 16.33 -14.72 -1.20
N GLY A 219 15.80 -14.74 -2.44
CA GLY A 219 15.60 -15.94 -3.25
C GLY A 219 14.29 -16.67 -2.99
N LYS A 220 13.52 -16.27 -1.96
CA LYS A 220 12.15 -16.68 -1.67
C LYS A 220 11.33 -15.46 -1.27
N THR A 221 10.01 -15.53 -1.41
CA THR A 221 9.12 -14.45 -0.98
C THR A 221 9.01 -14.43 0.54
N ASP A 222 9.38 -13.31 1.14
CA ASP A 222 9.20 -13.02 2.56
C ASP A 222 8.41 -11.73 2.74
N ILE A 223 7.85 -11.56 3.95
CA ILE A 223 7.19 -10.32 4.38
C ILE A 223 8.24 -9.33 4.88
N TYR A 224 8.21 -8.15 4.30
CA TYR A 224 9.03 -7.02 4.66
C TYR A 224 8.16 -5.86 5.14
N THR A 225 8.73 -5.00 5.98
CA THR A 225 8.19 -3.66 6.24
C THR A 225 9.16 -2.60 5.80
N ILE A 226 8.65 -1.49 5.28
CA ILE A 226 9.41 -0.29 4.92
C ILE A 226 8.64 0.95 5.38
N ASN A 227 9.34 2.01 5.75
CA ASN A 227 8.72 3.32 5.99
C ASN A 227 8.36 3.98 4.64
N LEU A 228 7.39 4.89 4.63
CA LEU A 228 7.03 5.73 3.47
C LEU A 228 8.20 6.52 2.88
N PHE A 229 9.25 6.79 3.67
CA PHE A 229 10.49 7.41 3.21
C PHE A 229 11.52 6.41 2.68
N GLY A 230 11.14 5.15 2.44
CA GLY A 230 12.03 4.12 1.86
C GLY A 230 13.07 3.57 2.83
N ALA A 231 13.08 4.03 4.08
CA ALA A 231 14.01 3.61 5.13
C ALA A 231 13.43 2.50 6.04
N GLY A 232 14.28 1.94 6.91
CA GLY A 232 13.84 0.99 7.94
C GLY A 232 13.37 -0.37 7.40
N LEU A 233 13.90 -0.78 6.25
CA LEU A 233 13.54 -2.00 5.56
C LEU A 233 13.88 -3.25 6.40
N THR A 234 12.86 -3.97 6.86
CA THR A 234 13.02 -5.09 7.81
C THR A 234 12.33 -6.34 7.29
N ASN A 235 12.99 -7.50 7.29
CA ASN A 235 12.36 -8.80 7.02
C ASN A 235 11.71 -9.32 8.30
N LEU A 236 10.42 -9.64 8.26
CA LEU A 236 9.65 -10.14 9.41
C LEU A 236 9.44 -11.66 9.40
N SER A 237 9.52 -12.32 8.25
CA SER A 237 9.08 -13.71 8.09
C SER A 237 10.19 -14.70 7.76
N SER A 238 11.47 -14.30 7.83
CA SER A 238 12.63 -15.04 7.30
C SER A 238 12.59 -16.55 7.60
N ALA A 239 12.01 -17.31 6.69
CA ALA A 239 11.69 -18.73 6.87
C ALA A 239 12.03 -19.52 5.61
N PHE A 240 12.00 -20.85 5.71
CA PHE A 240 12.25 -21.74 4.58
C PHE A 240 11.08 -21.81 3.58
N ALA A 241 9.95 -21.14 3.84
CA ALA A 241 8.74 -21.16 3.03
C ALA A 241 8.52 -19.85 2.26
N ILE A 242 7.53 -19.82 1.38
CA ILE A 242 7.01 -18.62 0.72
C ILE A 242 5.98 -18.00 1.67
N ASN A 243 6.09 -16.69 1.90
CA ASN A 243 5.16 -15.91 2.73
C ASN A 243 4.65 -14.73 1.91
N GLU A 244 3.33 -14.53 1.82
CA GLU A 244 2.71 -13.48 1.02
C GLU A 244 1.43 -12.91 1.64
N SER A 245 0.83 -11.92 0.95
CA SER A 245 -0.43 -11.28 1.33
C SER A 245 -0.51 -10.83 2.80
N PRO A 246 0.43 -9.99 3.28
CA PRO A 246 0.39 -9.50 4.66
C PRO A 246 -0.80 -8.55 4.89
N THR A 247 -1.34 -8.56 6.11
CA THR A 247 -2.39 -7.64 6.57
C THR A 247 -2.19 -7.30 8.05
N TRP A 248 -2.34 -6.04 8.42
CA TRP A 248 -2.18 -5.57 9.80
C TRP A 248 -3.47 -5.74 10.62
N SER A 249 -3.33 -6.09 11.90
CA SER A 249 -4.42 -5.91 12.87
C SER A 249 -4.71 -4.43 13.08
N ALA A 250 -5.96 -4.09 13.43
CA ALA A 250 -6.41 -2.70 13.57
C ALA A 250 -5.62 -1.89 14.62
N ASP A 251 -5.09 -2.55 15.64
CA ASP A 251 -4.25 -1.95 16.69
C ASP A 251 -2.75 -1.91 16.33
N GLY A 252 -2.36 -2.47 15.19
CA GLY A 252 -0.98 -2.53 14.71
C GLY A 252 -0.08 -3.49 15.47
N SER A 253 -0.62 -4.31 16.37
CA SER A 253 0.17 -5.23 17.20
C SER A 253 0.53 -6.54 16.51
N ARG A 254 -0.25 -6.95 15.50
CA ARG A 254 -0.10 -8.21 14.79
C ARG A 254 -0.16 -8.04 13.27
N ILE A 255 0.39 -9.03 12.57
CA ILE A 255 0.30 -9.18 11.12
C ILE A 255 -0.18 -10.61 10.83
N ALA A 256 -1.22 -10.75 10.00
CA ALA A 256 -1.56 -12.03 9.38
C ALA A 256 -1.03 -12.10 7.95
N PHE A 257 -0.71 -13.29 7.47
CA PHE A 257 -0.13 -13.54 6.15
C PHE A 257 -0.40 -14.98 5.71
N ALA A 258 -0.35 -15.25 4.40
CA ALA A 258 -0.43 -16.60 3.86
C ALA A 258 0.97 -17.20 3.72
N ALA A 259 1.16 -18.48 4.08
CA ALA A 259 2.44 -19.16 3.94
C ALA A 259 2.30 -20.65 3.64
N ASN A 260 3.22 -21.19 2.84
CA ASN A 260 3.23 -22.61 2.46
C ASN A 260 4.21 -23.48 3.27
N ARG A 261 4.20 -23.31 4.60
CA ARG A 261 5.18 -23.89 5.52
C ARG A 261 4.95 -25.37 5.82
N ASP A 262 3.69 -25.76 5.91
CA ASP A 262 3.26 -27.10 6.31
C ASP A 262 2.91 -27.87 5.04
N ALA A 263 3.58 -29.01 4.81
CA ALA A 263 3.30 -29.99 3.73
C ALA A 263 3.13 -29.51 2.26
N GLY A 264 3.21 -28.20 1.98
CA GLY A 264 3.10 -27.59 0.66
C GLY A 264 1.79 -26.83 0.42
N ASP A 265 0.78 -27.02 1.28
CA ASP A 265 -0.48 -26.27 1.30
C ASP A 265 -0.29 -24.86 1.90
N TRP A 266 -1.08 -23.92 1.43
CA TRP A 266 -1.08 -22.54 1.91
C TRP A 266 -1.96 -22.40 3.13
N GLU A 267 -1.44 -21.78 4.18
CA GLU A 267 -2.16 -21.59 5.44
C GLU A 267 -2.04 -20.14 5.89
N ILE A 268 -2.98 -19.69 6.71
CA ILE A 268 -2.95 -18.36 7.31
C ILE A 268 -2.19 -18.42 8.61
N TYR A 269 -1.11 -17.66 8.65
CA TYR A 269 -0.31 -17.44 9.82
C TYR A 269 -0.58 -16.05 10.40
N ALA A 270 -0.39 -15.91 11.70
CA ALA A 270 -0.33 -14.63 12.38
C ALA A 270 0.93 -14.52 13.25
N MET A 271 1.49 -13.32 13.33
CA MET A 271 2.70 -12.99 14.07
C MET A 271 2.56 -11.64 14.76
N ASN A 272 3.45 -11.36 15.72
CA ASN A 272 3.62 -10.00 16.24
C ASN A 272 4.16 -9.08 15.15
N ALA A 273 3.88 -7.78 15.26
CA ALA A 273 4.34 -6.76 14.31
C ALA A 273 5.87 -6.63 14.17
N ASP A 274 6.63 -7.23 15.08
CA ASP A 274 8.10 -7.33 15.04
C ASP A 274 8.61 -8.65 14.41
N GLY A 275 7.70 -9.50 13.93
CA GLY A 275 8.00 -10.78 13.30
C GLY A 275 8.08 -11.97 14.26
N THR A 276 7.93 -11.77 15.57
CA THR A 276 7.96 -12.85 16.57
C THR A 276 6.62 -13.59 16.68
N GLU A 277 6.61 -14.73 17.38
CA GLU A 277 5.39 -15.50 17.71
C GLU A 277 4.54 -15.89 16.50
N GLN A 278 5.17 -16.41 15.46
CA GLN A 278 4.47 -16.84 14.25
C GLN A 278 3.72 -18.16 14.50
N GLN A 279 2.42 -18.17 14.23
CA GLN A 279 1.52 -19.31 14.47
C GLN A 279 0.54 -19.50 13.30
N ASN A 280 0.32 -20.75 12.88
CA ASN A 280 -0.78 -21.12 11.97
C ASN A 280 -2.12 -20.96 12.72
N ILE A 281 -3.06 -20.21 12.16
CA ILE A 281 -4.39 -19.95 12.74
C ILE A 281 -5.55 -20.50 11.90
N SER A 282 -5.31 -20.98 10.68
CA SER A 282 -6.32 -21.64 9.85
C SER A 282 -6.45 -23.12 10.17
N GLU A 283 -5.33 -23.83 10.29
CA GLU A 283 -5.24 -25.28 10.51
C GLU A 283 -6.16 -26.09 9.56
N SER A 284 -6.09 -25.79 8.26
CA SER A 284 -6.84 -26.47 7.19
C SER A 284 -5.96 -27.52 6.49
N PRO A 285 -6.54 -28.59 5.88
CA PRO A 285 -5.80 -29.52 5.02
C PRO A 285 -5.69 -29.07 3.55
N GLU A 286 -6.29 -27.92 3.21
CA GLU A 286 -6.40 -27.36 1.86
C GLU A 286 -6.04 -25.86 1.90
N ASP A 287 -5.74 -25.26 0.74
CA ASP A 287 -5.19 -23.91 0.65
C ASP A 287 -6.13 -22.81 1.22
N ASP A 288 -5.59 -22.03 2.16
CA ASP A 288 -6.13 -20.79 2.68
C ASP A 288 -5.21 -19.59 2.33
N ARG A 289 -5.78 -18.56 1.70
CA ARG A 289 -5.00 -17.42 1.16
C ARG A 289 -5.67 -16.06 1.37
N ASP A 290 -4.91 -15.01 1.03
CA ASP A 290 -5.33 -13.62 0.99
C ASP A 290 -6.12 -13.13 2.23
N PRO A 291 -5.54 -13.29 3.43
CA PRO A 291 -6.19 -12.85 4.66
C PRO A 291 -6.32 -11.31 4.69
N ARG A 292 -7.42 -10.81 5.25
CA ARG A 292 -7.64 -9.40 5.59
C ARG A 292 -8.29 -9.27 6.96
N TRP A 293 -7.65 -8.53 7.85
CA TRP A 293 -8.23 -8.19 9.16
C TRP A 293 -9.44 -7.27 9.02
N SER A 294 -10.44 -7.48 9.87
CA SER A 294 -11.56 -6.55 10.00
C SER A 294 -11.09 -5.24 10.66
N PRO A 295 -11.65 -4.08 10.26
CA PRO A 295 -11.32 -2.79 10.88
C PRO A 295 -11.54 -2.74 12.39
N ASP A 296 -12.45 -3.55 12.93
CA ASP A 296 -12.70 -3.67 14.37
C ASP A 296 -11.74 -4.61 15.11
N GLY A 297 -10.83 -5.29 14.41
CA GLY A 297 -9.86 -6.21 14.98
C GLY A 297 -10.43 -7.56 15.43
N SER A 298 -11.71 -7.83 15.23
CA SER A 298 -12.36 -9.03 15.78
C SER A 298 -12.23 -10.27 14.90
N ARG A 299 -12.08 -10.08 13.58
CA ARG A 299 -12.19 -11.14 12.57
C ARG A 299 -11.14 -11.01 11.48
N ILE A 300 -10.95 -12.11 10.77
CA ILE A 300 -10.16 -12.19 9.55
C ILE A 300 -11.09 -12.77 8.46
N VAL A 301 -11.10 -12.14 7.28
CA VAL A 301 -11.67 -12.72 6.06
C VAL A 301 -10.54 -13.26 5.20
N TYR A 302 -10.78 -14.34 4.49
CA TYR A 302 -9.78 -15.01 3.66
C TYR A 302 -10.47 -15.86 2.60
N VAL A 303 -9.69 -16.45 1.69
CA VAL A 303 -10.21 -17.40 0.70
C VAL A 303 -9.74 -18.80 1.02
N SER A 304 -10.60 -19.79 0.77
CA SER A 304 -10.29 -21.20 0.98
C SER A 304 -10.83 -22.04 -0.16
N ASN A 305 -10.10 -23.06 -0.58
CA ASN A 305 -10.59 -24.06 -1.52
C ASN A 305 -11.04 -25.39 -0.87
N ARG A 306 -11.20 -25.39 0.46
CA ARG A 306 -11.48 -26.61 1.24
C ARG A 306 -12.81 -27.31 0.92
N GLU A 307 -13.71 -26.65 0.19
CA GLU A 307 -15.03 -27.18 -0.18
C GLU A 307 -15.14 -27.57 -1.67
N GLY A 308 -14.04 -27.45 -2.44
CA GLY A 308 -13.91 -27.93 -3.82
C GLY A 308 -13.67 -26.84 -4.86
N ASP A 309 -13.99 -25.60 -4.51
CA ASP A 309 -13.86 -24.34 -5.26
C ASP A 309 -13.41 -23.21 -4.32
N TRP A 310 -12.95 -22.08 -4.89
CA TRP A 310 -12.48 -20.95 -4.10
C TRP A 310 -13.64 -20.15 -3.52
N GLU A 311 -13.67 -20.05 -2.21
CA GLU A 311 -14.79 -19.48 -1.47
C GLU A 311 -14.29 -18.48 -0.42
N VAL A 312 -15.11 -17.46 -0.11
CA VAL A 312 -14.79 -16.46 0.93
C VAL A 312 -15.19 -16.99 2.29
N PHE A 313 -14.21 -17.11 3.18
CA PHE A 313 -14.38 -17.53 4.56
C PHE A 313 -14.13 -16.38 5.54
N THR A 314 -14.73 -16.47 6.72
CA THR A 314 -14.39 -15.62 7.87
C THR A 314 -14.05 -16.47 9.08
N MET A 315 -13.19 -15.95 9.95
CA MET A 315 -12.87 -16.51 11.25
C MET A 315 -12.66 -15.40 12.28
N ASN A 316 -12.68 -15.74 13.56
CA ASN A 316 -12.21 -14.85 14.62
C ASN A 316 -10.70 -14.60 14.47
N ALA A 317 -10.20 -13.51 15.04
CA ALA A 317 -8.77 -13.17 15.05
C ALA A 317 -7.84 -14.22 15.72
N ASP A 318 -8.41 -15.16 16.47
CA ASP A 318 -7.71 -16.29 17.09
C ASP A 318 -7.77 -17.59 16.26
N GLY A 319 -8.37 -17.55 15.06
CA GLY A 319 -8.53 -18.70 14.18
C GLY A 319 -9.83 -19.49 14.38
N SER A 320 -10.58 -19.24 15.46
CA SER A 320 -11.81 -19.96 15.78
C SER A 320 -13.01 -19.48 14.94
N ASN A 321 -14.12 -20.24 14.98
CA ASN A 321 -15.39 -19.88 14.33
C ASN A 321 -15.28 -19.65 12.81
N GLN A 322 -14.53 -20.50 12.12
CA GLN A 322 -14.39 -20.48 10.66
C GLN A 322 -15.74 -20.76 9.97
N ARG A 323 -16.11 -19.95 8.98
CA ARG A 323 -17.39 -20.03 8.26
C ARG A 323 -17.25 -19.61 6.80
N ASN A 324 -17.78 -20.43 5.88
CA ASN A 324 -18.00 -20.05 4.48
C ASN A 324 -19.13 -18.99 4.41
N ILE A 325 -18.92 -17.92 3.62
CA ILE A 325 -19.81 -16.76 3.51
C ILE A 325 -20.47 -16.67 2.12
N THR A 326 -19.84 -17.16 1.05
CA THR A 326 -20.33 -17.05 -0.34
C THR A 326 -21.07 -18.30 -0.80
N ASN A 327 -20.52 -19.50 -0.55
CA ASN A 327 -21.08 -20.82 -0.80
C ASN A 327 -21.87 -20.92 -2.11
N SER A 328 -21.15 -20.74 -3.22
CA SER A 328 -21.66 -20.74 -4.58
C SER A 328 -20.84 -21.73 -5.44
N PRO A 329 -21.13 -21.92 -6.74
CA PRO A 329 -20.27 -22.69 -7.63
C PRO A 329 -19.23 -21.82 -8.37
N ASP A 330 -19.13 -20.53 -8.01
CA ASP A 330 -18.28 -19.54 -8.66
C ASP A 330 -16.94 -19.44 -7.92
N ASP A 331 -15.85 -19.14 -8.63
CA ASP A 331 -14.54 -18.93 -7.98
C ASP A 331 -14.48 -17.51 -7.39
N ASP A 332 -14.46 -17.42 -6.06
CA ASP A 332 -14.45 -16.18 -5.30
C ASP A 332 -13.08 -15.87 -4.68
N GLY A 333 -12.68 -14.60 -4.69
CA GLY A 333 -11.33 -14.22 -4.29
C GLY A 333 -11.11 -12.79 -3.79
N PHE A 334 -9.91 -12.52 -3.27
CA PHE A 334 -9.46 -11.20 -2.80
C PHE A 334 -10.48 -10.39 -1.98
N PRO A 335 -11.03 -10.97 -0.88
CA PRO A 335 -12.03 -10.29 -0.08
C PRO A 335 -11.43 -9.12 0.70
N ALA A 336 -12.21 -8.06 0.91
CA ALA A 336 -11.86 -6.93 1.76
C ALA A 336 -13.08 -6.43 2.56
N TRP A 337 -12.85 -6.10 3.83
CA TRP A 337 -13.89 -5.59 4.72
C TRP A 337 -14.31 -4.17 4.39
N SER A 338 -15.60 -3.87 4.55
CA SER A 338 -16.08 -2.50 4.68
C SER A 338 -15.58 -1.87 5.99
N PRO A 339 -15.45 -0.53 6.06
CA PRO A 339 -14.87 0.17 7.22
C PRO A 339 -15.62 -0.03 8.53
N ASP A 340 -16.91 -0.36 8.46
CA ASP A 340 -17.77 -0.66 9.60
C ASP A 340 -17.77 -2.15 10.00
N SER A 341 -16.91 -2.97 9.37
CA SER A 341 -16.79 -4.43 9.58
C SER A 341 -18.07 -5.24 9.30
N ASN A 342 -19.06 -4.68 8.58
CA ASN A 342 -20.35 -5.34 8.37
C ASN A 342 -20.53 -5.98 7.00
N ARG A 343 -19.73 -5.59 6.00
CA ARG A 343 -19.79 -6.10 4.63
C ARG A 343 -18.41 -6.49 4.15
N ILE A 344 -18.37 -7.31 3.12
CA ILE A 344 -17.16 -7.77 2.45
C ILE A 344 -17.35 -7.53 0.95
N VAL A 345 -16.39 -6.87 0.30
CA VAL A 345 -16.28 -6.85 -1.16
C VAL A 345 -15.29 -7.92 -1.60
N PHE A 346 -15.53 -8.56 -2.72
CA PHE A 346 -14.68 -9.61 -3.29
C PHE A 346 -14.87 -9.62 -4.81
N HIS A 347 -13.97 -10.27 -5.55
CA HIS A 347 -14.24 -10.58 -6.96
C HIS A 347 -14.81 -11.99 -7.08
N SER A 348 -15.65 -12.22 -8.08
CA SER A 348 -16.26 -13.52 -8.36
C SER A 348 -16.22 -13.77 -9.86
N LEU A 349 -16.03 -15.03 -10.27
CA LEU A 349 -16.10 -15.46 -11.66
C LEU A 349 -17.41 -16.21 -11.94
N PRO A 350 -18.55 -15.51 -12.11
CA PRO A 350 -19.82 -16.16 -12.28
C PRO A 350 -19.91 -16.93 -13.59
N PHE A 351 -20.42 -18.16 -13.54
CA PHE A 351 -20.77 -18.86 -14.78
C PHE A 351 -22.06 -18.30 -15.39
N VAL A 352 -21.93 -17.36 -16.34
CA VAL A 352 -23.06 -16.81 -17.10
C VAL A 352 -23.17 -17.50 -18.47
N ALA A 353 -24.21 -18.33 -18.64
CA ALA A 353 -24.46 -19.03 -19.90
C ALA A 353 -24.66 -18.04 -21.07
N GLY A 354 -23.74 -18.08 -22.04
CA GLY A 354 -23.81 -17.25 -23.26
C GLY A 354 -22.89 -16.02 -23.27
N SER A 355 -22.16 -15.77 -22.18
CA SER A 355 -21.10 -14.76 -22.10
C SER A 355 -19.73 -15.43 -21.92
N ALA A 356 -18.66 -14.77 -22.35
CA ALA A 356 -17.33 -15.15 -21.89
C ALA A 356 -17.25 -14.81 -20.39
N PRO A 357 -16.80 -15.73 -19.53
CA PRO A 357 -16.69 -15.46 -18.10
C PRO A 357 -15.62 -14.38 -17.87
N ASN A 358 -15.96 -13.41 -17.04
CA ASN A 358 -15.09 -12.34 -16.57
C ASN A 358 -15.31 -12.15 -15.06
N PHE A 359 -14.28 -11.68 -14.35
CA PHE A 359 -14.44 -11.35 -12.95
C PHE A 359 -15.23 -10.05 -12.80
N ASP A 360 -16.21 -10.05 -11.90
CA ASP A 360 -16.93 -8.87 -11.45
C ASP A 360 -16.80 -8.73 -9.92
N LEU A 361 -17.02 -7.53 -9.41
CA LEU A 361 -16.96 -7.23 -7.98
C LEU A 361 -18.32 -7.44 -7.34
N PHE A 362 -18.36 -8.18 -6.25
CA PHE A 362 -19.55 -8.42 -5.45
C PHE A 362 -19.37 -7.87 -4.04
N VAL A 363 -20.49 -7.53 -3.40
CA VAL A 363 -20.53 -7.21 -1.98
C VAL A 363 -21.52 -8.13 -1.28
N ILE A 364 -21.17 -8.60 -0.09
CA ILE A 364 -22.01 -9.45 0.75
C ILE A 364 -21.97 -8.97 2.20
N ASP A 365 -23.06 -9.14 2.94
CA ASP A 365 -23.04 -8.92 4.38
C ASP A 365 -22.11 -9.96 5.03
N ALA A 366 -21.39 -9.56 6.06
CA ALA A 366 -20.43 -10.41 6.77
C ALA A 366 -21.06 -11.63 7.50
N ASN A 367 -22.38 -11.79 7.40
CA ASN A 367 -23.14 -12.94 7.86
C ASN A 367 -23.52 -13.92 6.72
N GLY A 368 -23.05 -13.68 5.49
CA GLY A 368 -23.32 -14.51 4.30
C GLY A 368 -24.66 -14.24 3.64
N ARG A 369 -25.22 -13.03 3.77
CA ARG A 369 -26.52 -12.66 3.19
C ARG A 369 -26.41 -11.43 2.32
N ASN A 370 -27.48 -11.19 1.55
CA ASN A 370 -27.64 -9.97 0.76
C ASN A 370 -26.50 -9.71 -0.23
N MET A 371 -26.03 -10.79 -0.90
CA MET A 371 -25.02 -10.68 -1.95
C MET A 371 -25.55 -9.84 -3.12
N GLN A 372 -24.73 -8.91 -3.61
CA GLN A 372 -25.06 -8.00 -4.70
C GLN A 372 -23.85 -7.84 -5.62
N ASN A 373 -24.10 -7.83 -6.92
CA ASN A 373 -23.08 -7.49 -7.91
C ASN A 373 -22.92 -5.97 -8.01
N LEU A 374 -21.69 -5.47 -7.94
CA LEU A 374 -21.34 -4.05 -8.05
C LEU A 374 -20.88 -3.65 -9.45
N THR A 375 -20.27 -4.56 -10.22
CA THR A 375 -19.79 -4.28 -11.57
C THR A 375 -20.45 -5.21 -12.58
N ASN A 376 -20.51 -4.79 -13.84
CA ASN A 376 -21.07 -5.61 -14.93
C ASN A 376 -20.49 -5.11 -16.25
N HIS A 377 -19.20 -5.33 -16.43
CA HIS A 377 -18.45 -4.93 -17.61
C HIS A 377 -17.80 -6.16 -18.23
N PRO A 378 -17.66 -6.29 -19.57
CA PRO A 378 -16.95 -7.44 -20.18
C PRO A 378 -15.46 -7.57 -19.82
N ALA A 379 -14.93 -6.62 -19.04
CA ALA A 379 -13.56 -6.59 -18.54
C ALA A 379 -13.50 -7.38 -17.23
N ASN A 380 -12.30 -7.76 -16.81
CA ASN A 380 -12.11 -8.26 -15.46
C ASN A 380 -12.03 -7.09 -14.50
N ASP A 381 -12.88 -7.09 -13.48
CA ASP A 381 -12.79 -6.21 -12.32
C ASP A 381 -12.38 -7.08 -11.11
N ILE A 382 -11.18 -6.82 -10.56
CA ILE A 382 -10.54 -7.70 -9.56
C ILE A 382 -9.87 -6.90 -8.43
N LEU A 383 -9.39 -7.61 -7.39
CA LEU A 383 -8.58 -7.06 -6.30
C LEU A 383 -9.19 -5.82 -5.61
N PRO A 384 -10.46 -5.88 -5.16
CA PRO A 384 -11.11 -4.73 -4.54
C PRO A 384 -10.59 -4.43 -3.13
N THR A 385 -10.67 -3.15 -2.74
CA THR A 385 -10.35 -2.69 -1.39
C THR A 385 -11.20 -1.47 -1.01
N TRP A 386 -11.68 -1.41 0.23
CA TRP A 386 -12.46 -0.26 0.72
C TRP A 386 -11.56 0.84 1.25
N SER A 387 -11.90 2.09 0.96
CA SER A 387 -11.34 3.25 1.65
C SER A 387 -11.79 3.20 3.13
N PRO A 388 -10.93 3.57 4.09
CA PRO A 388 -11.31 3.64 5.50
C PRO A 388 -12.40 4.70 5.75
N VAL A 389 -12.90 4.77 6.99
CA VAL A 389 -13.70 5.92 7.41
C VAL A 389 -12.74 7.11 7.57
N PRO A 390 -12.98 8.22 6.87
CA PRO A 390 -12.20 9.44 7.03
C PRO A 390 -12.31 9.93 8.46
N ILE A 391 -11.18 10.23 9.10
CA ILE A 391 -11.17 10.83 10.43
C ILE A 391 -11.61 12.30 10.27
N GLU A 392 -12.77 12.65 10.82
CA GLU A 392 -13.32 14.02 10.81
C GLU A 392 -12.45 15.03 11.58
#